data_AF-A0A9Q9MPE0-F1
#
_entry.id   AF-A0A9Q9MPE0-F1
#
_cell.length_a   1.000
_cell.length_b   1.000
_cell.length_c   1.000
_cell.angle_alpha   90.00
_cell.angle_beta   90.00
_cell.angle_gamma   90.00
#
_symmetry.space_group_name_H-M   'P 1'
#
loop_
_entity.id
_entity.type
_entity.pdbx_description
1 polymer ?
#
loop_
_entity_poly.entity_id
_entity_poly.type
_entity_poly.pdbx_seq_one_letter_code
_entity_poly.pdbx_strand_id
1 'polypeptide(L)'
;MTIAVYIDSCAWNYLQEKAVDLVAELPPDRYALYLTREVEIEIEAIPDDEKRQQLKAYIRDNIESSSIKTTSVFGFKTFEPDGSPSKAQVYGGFGQGAFQSSTDREFYAFPGIKSQLIGKTPRRSGLSANQADVSLAARSFGSIVLTNDQKAGPLRMASELGGKVVYLAAQVEQSGLTLGQYIASLQQVT
;
A
#
# COMPACT_ATOMS: atom_id res chain seq x y z
N MET A 1 4.44 -21.11 -4.46
CA MET A 1 3.85 -19.82 -4.88
C MET A 1 3.99 -18.88 -3.69
N THR A 2 4.54 -17.68 -3.87
CA THR A 2 4.71 -16.71 -2.78
C THR A 2 3.42 -15.94 -2.52
N ILE A 3 3.17 -15.59 -1.27
CA ILE A 3 2.04 -14.76 -0.84
C ILE A 3 2.41 -13.29 -1.08
N ALA A 4 1.61 -12.56 -1.84
CA ALA A 4 1.81 -11.14 -2.07
C ALA A 4 1.35 -10.32 -0.86
N VAL A 5 2.21 -9.42 -0.38
CA VAL A 5 1.94 -8.51 0.74
C VAL A 5 2.27 -7.08 0.31
N TYR A 6 1.29 -6.18 0.43
CA TYR A 6 1.43 -4.76 0.15
C TYR A 6 1.56 -3.99 1.45
N ILE A 7 2.45 -3.00 1.50
CA ILE A 7 2.70 -2.19 2.69
C ILE A 7 2.19 -0.78 2.44
N ASP A 8 1.29 -0.31 3.29
CA ASP A 8 0.77 1.06 3.28
C ASP A 8 1.79 2.07 3.85
N SER A 9 1.70 3.34 3.45
CA SER A 9 2.59 4.41 3.92
C SER A 9 2.52 4.57 5.44
N CYS A 10 1.34 4.41 6.04
CA CYS A 10 1.17 4.53 7.48
C CYS A 10 1.71 3.32 8.27
N ALA A 11 1.78 2.13 7.65
CA ALA A 11 2.27 0.91 8.28
C ALA A 11 3.73 1.02 8.72
N TRP A 12 4.54 1.77 7.98
CA TRP A 12 5.96 1.98 8.27
C TRP A 12 6.24 2.55 9.66
N ASN A 13 5.36 3.41 10.18
CA ASN A 13 5.51 3.93 11.53
C ASN A 13 5.42 2.81 12.58
N TYR A 14 4.48 1.90 12.42
CA TYR A 14 4.32 0.75 13.32
C TYR A 14 5.52 -0.19 13.20
N LEU A 15 5.93 -0.52 11.97
CA LEU A 15 7.05 -1.43 11.72
C LEU A 15 8.35 -0.89 12.33
N GLN A 16 8.60 0.41 12.20
CA GLN A 16 9.74 1.07 12.82
C GLN A 16 9.63 1.07 14.35
N GLU A 17 8.47 1.45 14.90
CA GLU A 17 8.25 1.52 16.35
C GLU A 17 8.47 0.18 17.04
N LYS A 18 8.04 -0.91 16.39
CA LYS A 18 8.21 -2.28 16.90
C LYS A 18 9.51 -2.94 16.45
N ALA A 19 10.36 -2.23 15.72
CA ALA A 19 11.63 -2.71 15.15
C ALA A 19 11.46 -4.06 14.42
N VAL A 20 10.42 -4.16 13.58
CA VAL A 20 10.10 -5.40 12.85
C VAL A 20 11.20 -5.69 11.84
N ASP A 21 11.74 -6.91 11.86
CA ASP A 21 12.63 -7.45 10.83
C ASP A 21 11.77 -8.13 9.76
N LEU A 22 11.54 -7.43 8.63
CA LEU A 22 10.70 -7.93 7.55
C LEU A 22 11.28 -9.19 6.88
N VAL A 23 12.59 -9.38 6.87
CA VAL A 23 13.22 -10.57 6.27
C VAL A 23 12.97 -11.80 7.14
N ALA A 24 13.05 -11.65 8.45
CA ALA A 24 12.75 -12.73 9.39
C ALA A 24 11.25 -13.05 9.45
N GLU A 25 10.40 -12.01 9.49
CA GLU A 25 8.96 -12.15 9.65
C GLU A 25 8.24 -12.56 8.35
N LEU A 26 8.70 -12.04 7.21
CA LEU A 26 8.12 -12.27 5.88
C LEU A 26 9.20 -12.72 4.89
N PRO A 27 9.77 -13.92 5.07
CA PRO A 27 10.92 -14.36 4.28
C PRO A 27 10.58 -14.53 2.78
N PRO A 28 11.53 -14.22 1.88
CA PRO A 28 11.28 -14.09 0.45
C PRO A 28 10.97 -15.41 -0.28
N ASP A 29 11.25 -16.56 0.35
CA ASP A 29 10.85 -17.88 -0.15
C ASP A 29 9.33 -18.12 -0.02
N ARG A 30 8.66 -17.38 0.88
CA ARG A 30 7.23 -17.49 1.16
C ARG A 30 6.44 -16.25 0.80
N TYR A 31 7.03 -15.07 0.90
CA TYR A 31 6.35 -13.80 0.71
C TYR A 31 7.02 -12.95 -0.37
N ALA A 32 6.21 -12.21 -1.10
CA ALA A 32 6.68 -11.18 -2.03
C ALA A 32 6.09 -9.84 -1.58
N LEU A 33 6.96 -8.89 -1.26
CA LEU A 33 6.58 -7.61 -0.69
C LEU A 33 6.49 -6.53 -1.77
N TYR A 34 5.46 -5.69 -1.67
CA TYR A 34 5.16 -4.68 -2.66
C TYR A 34 4.76 -3.34 -2.07
N LEU A 35 5.01 -2.29 -2.84
CA LEU A 35 4.36 -0.98 -2.73
C LEU A 35 3.47 -0.78 -3.97
N THR A 36 2.42 0.02 -3.84
CA THR A 36 1.83 0.67 -5.03
C THR A 36 2.63 1.92 -5.36
N ARG A 37 2.63 2.35 -6.63
CA ARG A 37 3.30 3.60 -7.02
C ARG A 37 2.74 4.80 -6.26
N GLU A 38 1.46 4.78 -5.92
CA GLU A 38 0.84 5.78 -5.04
C GLU A 38 1.51 5.83 -3.66
N VAL A 39 1.73 4.68 -3.01
CA VAL A 39 2.42 4.63 -1.70
C VAL A 39 3.87 5.09 -1.82
N GLU A 40 4.57 4.69 -2.88
CA GLU A 40 5.95 5.16 -3.12
C GLU A 40 6.00 6.68 -3.22
N ILE A 41 5.06 7.31 -3.95
CA ILE A 41 4.93 8.78 -4.02
C ILE A 41 4.65 9.40 -2.65
N GLU A 42 3.81 8.78 -1.81
CA GLU A 42 3.57 9.26 -0.45
C GLU A 42 4.84 9.20 0.42
N ILE A 43 5.62 8.13 0.30
CA ILE A 43 6.90 7.95 1.00
C ILE A 43 7.92 9.01 0.54
N GLU A 44 8.04 9.23 -0.78
CA GLU A 44 8.90 10.28 -1.36
C GLU A 44 8.51 11.68 -0.84
N ALA A 45 7.22 11.92 -0.61
CA ALA A 45 6.68 13.19 -0.12
C ALA A 45 6.80 13.42 1.41
N ILE A 46 7.32 12.45 2.17
CA ILE A 46 7.59 12.61 3.60
C ILE A 46 8.59 13.79 3.79
N PRO A 47 8.33 14.77 4.67
CA PRO A 47 9.27 15.86 4.99
C PRO A 47 10.58 15.39 5.64
N ASP A 48 11.64 16.20 5.56
CA ASP A 48 12.99 15.87 6.08
C ASP A 48 13.29 16.42 7.49
N ASP A 49 12.32 16.40 8.41
CA ASP A 49 12.60 16.66 9.83
C ASP A 49 13.26 15.44 10.51
N GLU A 50 13.96 15.65 11.64
CA GLU A 50 14.81 14.65 12.29
C GLU A 50 14.10 13.31 12.53
N LYS A 51 12.87 13.33 13.05
CA LYS A 51 12.08 12.11 13.28
C LYS A 51 11.76 11.39 11.95
N ARG A 52 11.40 12.15 10.91
CA ARG A 52 11.06 11.60 9.60
C ARG A 52 12.28 11.11 8.81
N GLN A 53 13.47 11.66 9.05
CA GLN A 53 14.70 11.16 8.46
C GLN A 53 14.99 9.73 8.93
N GLN A 54 14.80 9.44 10.22
CA GLN A 54 14.95 8.09 10.76
C GLN A 54 13.94 7.13 10.11
N LEU A 55 12.67 7.55 9.97
CA LEU A 55 11.64 6.75 9.29
C LEU A 55 12.01 6.47 7.82
N LYS A 56 12.46 7.48 7.07
CA LYS A 56 12.91 7.31 5.68
C LYS A 56 14.09 6.35 5.55
N ALA A 57 15.06 6.43 6.46
CA ALA A 57 16.18 5.51 6.48
C ALA A 57 15.70 4.08 6.72
N TYR A 58 14.86 3.87 7.75
CA TYR A 58 14.25 2.57 8.03
C TYR A 58 13.48 2.00 6.83
N ILE A 59 12.67 2.82 6.15
CA ILE A 59 11.93 2.40 4.95
C ILE A 59 12.91 1.99 3.84
N ARG A 60 13.94 2.80 3.55
CA ARG A 60 14.92 2.51 2.49
C ARG A 60 15.66 1.20 2.75
N ASP A 61 16.14 1.00 3.98
CA ASP A 61 16.89 -0.19 4.36
C ASP A 61 16.01 -1.45 4.22
N ASN A 62 14.72 -1.35 4.56
CA ASN A 62 13.76 -2.45 4.39
C ASN A 62 13.40 -2.70 2.92
N ILE A 63 13.26 -1.65 2.10
CA ILE A 63 13.03 -1.80 0.66
C ILE A 63 14.18 -2.60 0.02
N GLU A 64 15.42 -2.26 0.37
CA GLU A 64 16.61 -2.93 -0.16
C GLU A 64 16.75 -4.36 0.39
N SER A 65 16.78 -4.53 1.71
CA SER A 65 17.02 -5.84 2.36
C SER A 65 15.91 -6.86 2.08
N SER A 66 14.65 -6.42 2.00
CA SER A 66 13.51 -7.31 1.73
C SER A 66 13.13 -7.37 0.25
N SER A 67 13.91 -6.73 -0.64
CA SER A 67 13.67 -6.71 -2.09
C SER A 67 12.25 -6.25 -2.46
N ILE A 68 11.74 -5.24 -1.77
CA ILE A 68 10.37 -4.74 -1.94
C ILE A 68 10.26 -4.08 -3.31
N LYS A 69 9.23 -4.44 -4.08
CA LYS A 69 9.03 -3.92 -5.44
C LYS A 69 7.86 -2.94 -5.49
N THR A 70 8.02 -1.86 -6.22
CA THR A 70 6.88 -1.00 -6.56
C THR A 70 6.13 -1.58 -7.75
N THR A 71 4.81 -1.62 -7.63
CA THR A 71 3.89 -2.02 -8.70
C THR A 71 3.09 -0.83 -9.18
N SER A 72 2.73 -0.85 -10.47
CA SER A 72 1.90 0.19 -11.07
C SER A 72 0.93 -0.41 -12.07
N VAL A 73 -0.20 0.27 -12.28
CA VAL A 73 -1.11 -0.06 -13.38
C VAL A 73 -0.60 0.56 -14.66
N PHE A 74 -0.70 -0.16 -15.78
CA PHE A 74 -0.37 0.35 -17.10
C PHE A 74 -1.26 1.55 -17.43
N GLY A 75 -0.64 2.63 -17.90
CA GLY A 75 -1.36 3.80 -18.37
C GLY A 75 -0.45 4.79 -19.06
N PHE A 76 -1.04 5.92 -19.42
CA PHE A 76 -0.33 7.00 -20.09
C PHE A 76 0.14 8.05 -19.09
N LYS A 77 1.04 8.91 -19.56
CA LYS A 77 1.52 10.05 -18.80
C LYS A 77 0.34 10.99 -18.49
N THR A 78 0.18 11.36 -17.22
CA THR A 78 -0.79 12.38 -16.81
C THR A 78 -0.15 13.77 -16.85
N PHE A 79 -1.00 14.79 -17.01
CA PHE A 79 -0.59 16.17 -17.13
C PHE A 79 -1.38 17.03 -16.14
N GLU A 80 -0.73 18.07 -15.62
CA GLU A 80 -1.35 19.12 -14.84
C GLU A 80 -2.22 20.03 -15.73
N PRO A 81 -3.09 20.90 -15.16
CA PRO A 81 -3.95 21.79 -15.95
C PRO A 81 -3.20 22.75 -16.89
N ASP A 82 -1.93 23.05 -16.58
CA ASP A 82 -1.04 23.88 -17.41
C ASP A 82 -0.38 23.10 -18.57
N GLY A 83 -0.68 21.81 -18.71
CA GLY A 83 -0.12 20.93 -19.73
C GLY A 83 1.28 20.40 -19.41
N SER A 84 1.84 20.69 -18.23
CA SER A 84 3.10 20.11 -17.77
C SER A 84 2.90 18.66 -17.29
N PRO A 85 3.93 17.80 -17.38
CA PRO A 85 3.90 16.46 -16.77
C PRO A 85 3.49 16.47 -15.30
N SER A 86 2.59 15.57 -14.91
CA SER A 86 2.22 15.47 -13.50
C SER A 86 3.42 15.09 -12.64
N LYS A 87 3.54 15.77 -11.49
CA LYS A 87 4.56 15.46 -10.48
C LYS A 87 4.28 14.15 -9.76
N ALA A 88 3.03 13.68 -9.76
CA ALA A 88 2.59 12.44 -9.14
C ALA A 88 2.14 11.43 -10.20
N GLN A 89 3.06 11.02 -11.08
CA GLN A 89 2.77 10.00 -12.10
C GLN A 89 2.62 8.62 -11.45
N VAL A 90 1.38 8.11 -11.45
CA VAL A 90 1.02 6.82 -10.85
C VAL A 90 1.06 5.65 -11.84
N TYR A 91 0.88 5.93 -13.13
CA TYR A 91 0.83 4.87 -14.14
C TYR A 91 2.22 4.48 -14.63
N GLY A 92 2.44 3.18 -14.72
CA GLY A 92 3.59 2.59 -15.40
C GLY A 92 3.36 2.58 -16.91
N GLY A 93 4.37 2.95 -17.68
CA GLY A 93 4.34 2.81 -19.13
C GLY A 93 4.56 1.37 -19.60
N PHE A 94 4.89 1.21 -20.88
CA PHE A 94 5.26 -0.07 -21.47
C PHE A 94 6.40 -0.73 -20.70
N GLY A 95 6.23 -2.01 -20.34
CA GLY A 95 7.21 -2.80 -19.59
C GLY A 95 7.35 -2.42 -18.11
N GLN A 96 6.56 -1.48 -17.60
CA GLN A 96 6.63 -1.01 -16.21
C GLN A 96 5.33 -1.19 -15.44
N GLY A 97 4.18 -1.06 -16.11
CA GLY A 97 2.85 -1.26 -15.53
C GLY A 97 2.18 -2.55 -15.98
N ALA A 98 1.36 -3.13 -15.09
CA ALA A 98 0.49 -4.26 -15.41
C ALA A 98 -0.92 -3.81 -15.77
N PHE A 99 -1.63 -4.56 -16.61
CA PHE A 99 -3.05 -4.30 -16.82
C PHE A 99 -3.83 -4.50 -15.52
N GLN A 100 -4.79 -3.61 -15.29
CA GLN A 100 -5.66 -3.69 -14.12
C GLN A 100 -6.54 -4.95 -14.20
N SER A 101 -6.65 -5.68 -13.08
CA SER A 101 -7.46 -6.90 -13.02
C SER A 101 -8.97 -6.60 -13.17
N SER A 102 -9.80 -7.59 -13.49
CA SER A 102 -11.26 -7.43 -13.45
C SER A 102 -11.76 -7.08 -12.05
N THR A 103 -11.24 -7.76 -11.02
CA THR A 103 -11.59 -7.52 -9.62
C THR A 103 -11.25 -6.11 -9.17
N ASP A 104 -10.06 -5.60 -9.53
CA ASP A 104 -9.68 -4.22 -9.24
C ASP A 104 -10.67 -3.27 -9.93
N ARG A 105 -10.97 -3.46 -11.22
CA ARG A 105 -11.90 -2.61 -11.97
C ARG A 105 -13.30 -2.59 -11.35
N GLU A 106 -13.79 -3.73 -10.88
CA GLU A 106 -15.07 -3.84 -10.17
C GLU A 106 -15.05 -3.06 -8.86
N PHE A 107 -13.96 -3.12 -8.10
CA PHE A 107 -13.80 -2.33 -6.87
C PHE A 107 -13.76 -0.81 -7.17
N TYR A 108 -13.01 -0.37 -8.19
CA TYR A 108 -13.04 1.03 -8.63
C TYR A 108 -14.41 1.45 -9.21
N ALA A 109 -15.22 0.50 -9.68
CA ALA A 109 -16.56 0.78 -10.19
C ALA A 109 -17.59 1.04 -9.08
N PHE A 110 -17.32 0.61 -7.84
CA PHE A 110 -18.23 0.72 -6.71
C PHE A 110 -18.60 2.19 -6.43
N PRO A 111 -19.89 2.56 -6.32
CA PRO A 111 -20.30 3.96 -6.14
C PRO A 111 -19.66 4.64 -4.93
N GLY A 112 -19.50 3.90 -3.82
CA GLY A 112 -18.86 4.37 -2.60
C GLY A 112 -17.35 4.63 -2.73
N ILE A 113 -16.69 4.03 -3.72
CA ILE A 113 -15.27 4.28 -4.04
C ILE A 113 -15.14 5.42 -5.04
N LYS A 114 -15.98 5.46 -6.08
CA LYS A 114 -16.00 6.55 -7.07
C LYS A 114 -16.18 7.92 -6.43
N SER A 115 -17.11 8.05 -5.48
CA SER A 115 -17.37 9.31 -4.78
C SER A 115 -16.20 9.79 -3.91
N GLN A 116 -15.29 8.88 -3.53
CA GLN A 116 -14.09 9.20 -2.77
C GLN A 116 -12.94 9.72 -3.63
N LEU A 117 -12.95 9.46 -4.95
CA LEU A 117 -11.92 9.90 -5.88
C LEU A 117 -12.31 11.15 -6.68
N ILE A 118 -13.56 11.27 -7.08
CA ILE A 118 -14.01 12.34 -7.99
C ILE A 118 -14.00 13.70 -7.27
N GLY A 119 -13.44 14.71 -7.94
CA GLY A 119 -13.47 16.11 -7.49
C GLY A 119 -12.63 16.42 -6.25
N LYS A 120 -11.73 15.52 -5.86
CA LYS A 120 -10.85 15.73 -4.71
C LYS A 120 -9.61 16.52 -5.10
N THR A 121 -9.30 17.54 -4.31
CA THR A 121 -8.09 18.35 -4.48
C THR A 121 -6.83 17.50 -4.22
N PRO A 122 -5.76 17.70 -5.02
CA PRO A 122 -4.46 17.12 -4.73
C PRO A 122 -3.93 17.49 -3.34
N ARG A 123 -3.26 16.54 -2.68
CA ARG A 123 -2.54 16.75 -1.42
C ARG A 123 -1.09 17.19 -1.70
N ARG A 124 -0.30 17.38 -0.64
CA ARG A 124 1.14 17.74 -0.74
C ARG A 124 1.95 16.77 -1.61
N SER A 125 1.58 15.49 -1.62
CA SER A 125 2.22 14.47 -2.47
C SER A 125 1.88 14.60 -3.96
N GLY A 126 0.93 15.47 -4.34
CA GLY A 126 0.39 15.56 -5.69
C GLY A 126 -0.71 14.54 -5.99
N LEU A 127 -0.88 13.52 -5.15
CA LEU A 127 -1.99 12.56 -5.25
C LEU A 127 -3.31 13.18 -4.79
N SER A 128 -4.42 12.79 -5.41
CA SER A 128 -5.74 13.16 -4.90
C SER A 128 -6.01 12.49 -3.56
N ALA A 129 -6.93 13.04 -2.77
CA ALA A 129 -7.35 12.39 -1.53
C ALA A 129 -7.77 10.93 -1.79
N ASN A 130 -7.35 10.03 -0.91
CA ASN A 130 -7.67 8.59 -0.90
C ASN A 130 -7.15 7.80 -2.12
N GLN A 131 -6.33 8.40 -3.00
CA GLN A 131 -5.82 7.68 -4.18
C GLN A 131 -4.94 6.49 -3.80
N ALA A 132 -4.01 6.68 -2.86
CA ALA A 132 -3.18 5.61 -2.31
C ALA A 132 -4.04 4.53 -1.63
N ASP A 133 -4.93 4.92 -0.73
CA ASP A 133 -5.84 4.00 -0.03
C ASP A 133 -6.68 3.16 -1.00
N VAL A 134 -7.25 3.76 -2.06
CA VAL A 134 -8.03 3.01 -3.06
C VAL A 134 -7.12 2.04 -3.83
N SER A 135 -5.91 2.46 -4.20
CA SER A 135 -4.96 1.59 -4.91
C SER A 135 -4.62 0.34 -4.10
N LEU A 136 -4.38 0.48 -2.78
CA LEU A 136 -4.12 -0.62 -1.86
C LEU A 136 -5.38 -1.45 -1.62
N ALA A 137 -6.51 -0.81 -1.37
CA ALA A 137 -7.79 -1.47 -1.14
C ALA A 137 -8.17 -2.41 -2.29
N ALA A 138 -7.95 -2.00 -3.55
CA ALA A 138 -8.11 -2.86 -4.71
C ALA A 138 -7.18 -4.10 -4.67
N ARG A 139 -5.91 -3.94 -4.24
CA ARG A 139 -4.96 -5.07 -4.12
C ARG A 139 -5.35 -6.08 -3.05
N SER A 140 -6.07 -5.65 -2.02
CA SER A 140 -6.45 -6.50 -0.88
C SER A 140 -7.30 -7.72 -1.28
N PHE A 141 -7.98 -7.70 -2.42
CA PHE A 141 -8.78 -8.84 -2.88
C PHE A 141 -7.91 -10.02 -3.39
N GLY A 142 -6.71 -9.74 -3.88
CA GLY A 142 -5.77 -10.77 -4.36
C GLY A 142 -4.54 -10.97 -3.47
N SER A 143 -4.25 -10.01 -2.59
CA SER A 143 -3.02 -9.93 -1.79
C SER A 143 -3.33 -9.46 -0.37
N ILE A 144 -2.40 -9.67 0.56
CA ILE A 144 -2.51 -9.08 1.90
C ILE A 144 -2.09 -7.60 1.83
N VAL A 145 -2.79 -6.72 2.54
CA VAL A 145 -2.41 -5.31 2.70
C VAL A 145 -2.16 -5.03 4.18
N LEU A 146 -0.97 -4.56 4.52
CA LEU A 146 -0.61 -4.13 5.87
C LEU A 146 -0.88 -2.63 6.00
N THR A 147 -1.68 -2.25 6.98
CA THR A 147 -1.97 -0.85 7.31
C THR A 147 -2.04 -0.65 8.81
N ASN A 148 -1.87 0.59 9.26
CA ASN A 148 -2.21 0.99 10.62
C ASN A 148 -3.37 2.00 10.65
N ASP A 149 -4.00 2.28 9.50
CA ASP A 149 -5.14 3.19 9.41
C ASP A 149 -6.46 2.43 9.56
N GLN A 150 -7.12 2.59 10.70
CA GLN A 150 -8.44 1.98 10.99
C GLN A 150 -9.61 2.92 10.69
N LYS A 151 -9.36 4.10 10.13
CA LYS A 151 -10.40 5.08 9.85
C LYS A 151 -11.35 4.57 8.78
N ALA A 152 -12.55 5.14 8.77
CA ALA A 152 -13.49 4.93 7.67
C ALA A 152 -12.86 5.42 6.36
N GLY A 153 -12.85 4.58 5.34
CA GLY A 153 -12.20 4.85 4.06
C GLY A 153 -12.15 3.62 3.15
N PRO A 154 -11.39 3.69 2.04
CA PRO A 154 -11.33 2.62 1.04
C PRO A 154 -10.83 1.29 1.59
N LEU A 155 -9.80 1.30 2.45
CA LEU A 155 -9.25 0.10 3.06
C LEU A 155 -10.26 -0.62 3.95
N ARG A 156 -11.00 0.12 4.78
CA ARG A 156 -12.09 -0.43 5.59
C ARG A 156 -13.21 -1.01 4.73
N MET A 157 -13.63 -0.29 3.69
CA MET A 157 -14.65 -0.79 2.76
C MET A 157 -14.20 -2.07 2.06
N ALA A 158 -12.94 -2.15 1.62
CA ALA A 158 -12.41 -3.39 1.03
C ALA A 158 -12.40 -4.55 2.04
N SER A 159 -11.98 -4.30 3.28
CA SER A 159 -12.03 -5.31 4.34
C SER A 159 -13.45 -5.83 4.59
N GLU A 160 -14.45 -4.94 4.65
CA GLU A 160 -15.86 -5.30 4.82
C GLU A 160 -16.42 -6.09 3.61
N LEU A 161 -15.84 -5.90 2.42
CA LEU A 161 -16.17 -6.63 1.20
C LEU A 161 -15.33 -7.92 1.01
N GLY A 162 -14.56 -8.34 2.01
CA GLY A 162 -13.77 -9.58 1.98
C GLY A 162 -12.32 -9.42 1.48
N GLY A 163 -11.84 -8.19 1.33
CA GLY A 163 -10.43 -7.89 1.08
C GLY A 163 -9.56 -8.24 2.29
N LYS A 164 -8.34 -8.72 2.02
CA LYS A 164 -7.35 -9.16 3.02
C LYS A 164 -6.55 -7.98 3.56
N VAL A 165 -7.19 -7.17 4.39
CA VAL A 165 -6.55 -6.02 5.06
C VAL A 165 -6.17 -6.41 6.50
N VAL A 166 -4.90 -6.21 6.85
CA VAL A 166 -4.32 -6.47 8.17
C VAL A 166 -4.01 -5.15 8.84
N TYR A 167 -4.72 -4.86 9.93
CA TYR A 167 -4.55 -3.69 10.78
C TYR A 167 -3.54 -3.97 11.89
N LEU A 168 -2.30 -3.52 11.72
CA LEU A 168 -1.15 -3.93 12.55
C LEU A 168 -1.41 -3.76 14.07
N ALA A 169 -1.76 -2.55 14.53
CA ALA A 169 -2.01 -2.32 15.95
C ALA A 169 -3.30 -2.96 16.48
N ALA A 170 -4.36 -3.05 15.67
CA ALA A 170 -5.64 -3.62 16.13
C ALA A 170 -5.67 -5.14 16.10
N GLN A 171 -4.87 -5.78 15.26
CA GLN A 171 -4.97 -7.22 15.02
C GLN A 171 -3.68 -7.94 15.39
N VAL A 172 -2.53 -7.51 14.86
CA VAL A 172 -1.26 -8.19 15.12
C VAL A 172 -0.87 -7.99 16.58
N GLU A 173 -0.79 -6.73 17.03
CA GLU A 173 -0.41 -6.43 18.41
C GLU A 173 -1.36 -7.04 19.44
N GLN A 174 -2.68 -6.98 19.19
CA GLN A 174 -3.68 -7.55 20.11
C GLN A 174 -3.68 -9.08 20.13
N SER A 175 -3.22 -9.74 19.06
CA SER A 175 -3.13 -11.20 19.01
C SER A 175 -2.00 -11.77 19.87
N GLY A 176 -1.00 -10.94 20.22
CA GLY A 176 0.24 -11.41 20.86
C GLY A 176 1.16 -12.22 19.95
N LEU A 177 0.81 -12.38 18.66
CA LEU A 177 1.65 -13.02 17.65
C LEU A 177 2.61 -12.01 17.02
N THR A 178 3.75 -12.53 16.54
CA THR A 178 4.60 -11.80 15.60
C THR A 178 3.86 -11.60 14.25
N LEU A 179 4.34 -10.68 13.41
CA LEU A 179 3.71 -10.35 12.13
C LEU A 179 3.61 -11.59 11.22
N GLY A 180 4.71 -12.34 11.11
CA GLY A 180 4.80 -13.56 10.31
C GLY A 180 3.90 -14.67 10.85
N GLN A 181 3.82 -14.84 12.17
CA GLN A 181 2.91 -15.80 12.80
C GLN A 181 1.45 -15.43 12.55
N TYR A 182 1.09 -14.14 12.69
CA TYR A 182 -0.26 -13.66 12.45
C TYR A 182 -0.68 -13.93 10.99
N ILE A 183 0.15 -13.51 10.03
CA ILE A 183 -0.12 -13.73 8.60
C ILE A 183 -0.21 -15.22 8.26
N ALA A 184 0.65 -16.06 8.84
CA ALA A 184 0.60 -17.51 8.65
C ALA A 184 -0.70 -18.12 9.19
N SER A 185 -1.22 -17.63 10.31
CA SER A 185 -2.48 -18.12 10.88
C SER A 185 -3.69 -17.83 9.99
N LEU A 186 -3.69 -16.68 9.28
CA LEU A 186 -4.75 -16.35 8.32
C LEU A 186 -4.82 -17.34 7.15
N GLN A 187 -3.69 -17.97 6.79
CA GLN A 187 -3.63 -18.95 5.70
C GLN A 187 -4.16 -20.33 6.10
N GLN A 188 -4.25 -20.64 7.41
CA GLN A 188 -4.74 -21.95 7.88
C GLN A 188 -6.27 -22.02 7.96
N VAL A 189 -6.94 -20.88 7.84
CA VAL A 189 -8.40 -20.73 7.94
C VAL A 189 -9.07 -20.74 6.55
N THR A 190 -8.29 -20.80 5.47
CA THR A 190 -8.76 -20.85 4.07
C THR A 190 -8.50 -22.22 3.46
#